data_AF-A0A8T5T1I2-F1
#
_entry.id   AF-A0A8T5T1I2-F1
#
_cell.length_a   1.000
_cell.length_b   1.000
_cell.length_c   1.000
_cell.angle_alpha   90.00
_cell.angle_beta   90.00
_cell.angle_gamma   90.00
#
_symmetry.space_group_name_H-M   'P 1'
#
loop_
_entity.id
_entity.type
_entity.pdbx_description
1 polymer ?
#
loop_
_entity_poly.entity_id
_entity_poly.type
_entity_poly.pdbx_seq_one_letter_code
_entity_poly.pdbx_strand_id
1 'polypeptide(L)'
;MDHYPWKTGTTLNFYQEREAFLEDVHLAFAEEIERIESNAGKIIIPQIIINGDTIYKAFEDIEITAHNLRDDISQVGVITAIDVIMSLGDLGLITYELKWYDSIGTANYVRNYWVEGIDEDIAAGTCGWVYKSGSLNFLGFQGNHIHLPQDSRVLNSPEYYKTFWICL
;
A
#
# COMPACT_ATOMS: atom_id res chain seq x y z
N MET A 1 2.03 8.12 9.60
CA MET A 1 1.46 9.36 9.01
C MET A 1 1.21 9.10 7.53
N ASP A 2 0.00 9.33 7.05
CA ASP A 2 -0.35 9.05 5.67
C ASP A 2 0.26 10.09 4.72
N HIS A 3 1.09 9.63 3.79
CA HIS A 3 1.64 10.40 2.68
C HIS A 3 0.59 10.61 1.59
N TYR A 4 -0.56 11.20 1.96
CA TYR A 4 -1.68 11.34 1.03
C TYR A 4 -1.42 12.49 0.04
N PRO A 5 -1.26 12.22 -1.27
CA PRO A 5 -1.11 13.30 -2.24
C PRO A 5 -2.42 14.07 -2.35
N TRP A 6 -2.35 15.40 -2.29
CA TRP A 6 -3.50 16.26 -2.56
C TRP A 6 -3.50 16.71 -4.03
N LYS A 7 -4.70 16.95 -4.59
CA LYS A 7 -4.88 17.40 -5.96
C LYS A 7 -5.53 18.79 -5.97
N THR A 8 -5.43 19.51 -7.07
CA THR A 8 -6.16 20.78 -7.23
C THR A 8 -7.66 20.56 -7.01
N GLY A 9 -8.26 21.38 -6.14
CA GLY A 9 -9.67 21.26 -5.75
C GLY A 9 -9.94 20.32 -4.56
N THR A 10 -8.90 19.74 -3.94
CA THR A 10 -9.05 19.04 -2.65
C THR A 10 -9.55 19.99 -1.57
N THR A 11 -10.65 19.61 -0.90
CA THR A 11 -11.13 20.29 0.32
C THR A 11 -10.46 19.67 1.54
N LEU A 12 -9.76 20.49 2.33
CA LEU A 12 -9.18 20.09 3.61
C LEU A 12 -10.15 20.45 4.74
N ASN A 13 -10.51 19.47 5.56
CA ASN A 13 -11.35 19.65 6.73
C ASN A 13 -10.53 19.37 7.98
N PHE A 14 -10.69 20.20 9.00
CA PHE A 14 -10.07 20.02 10.31
C PHE A 14 -11.16 19.66 11.32
N TYR A 15 -10.91 18.66 12.14
CA TYR A 15 -11.80 18.25 13.23
C TYR A 15 -10.96 17.92 14.46
N GLN A 16 -11.59 17.94 15.62
CA GLN A 16 -10.94 17.56 16.87
C GLN A 16 -11.04 16.05 17.05
N GLU A 17 -9.91 15.42 17.36
CA GLU A 17 -9.81 14.00 17.68
C GLU A 17 -9.37 13.83 19.15
N ARG A 18 -9.56 12.64 19.70
CA ARG A 18 -9.10 12.28 21.05
C ARG A 18 -7.58 12.28 21.11
N GLU A 19 -7.02 12.88 22.14
CA GLU A 19 -5.57 12.97 22.37
C GLU A 19 -4.90 11.58 22.36
N ALA A 20 -5.48 10.60 23.05
CA ALA A 20 -4.97 9.22 23.07
C ALA A 20 -4.86 8.60 21.67
N PHE A 21 -5.81 8.89 20.77
CA PHE A 21 -5.72 8.37 19.40
C PHE A 21 -4.59 9.03 18.61
N LEU A 22 -4.38 10.33 18.79
CA LEU A 22 -3.27 11.04 18.15
C LEU A 22 -1.91 10.54 18.68
N GLU A 23 -1.84 10.22 19.97
CA GLU A 23 -0.67 9.59 20.59
C GLU A 23 -0.40 8.21 19.99
N ASP A 24 -1.42 7.36 19.83
CA ASP A 24 -1.29 6.05 19.18
C ASP A 24 -0.77 6.18 17.73
N VAL A 25 -1.28 7.15 16.96
CA VAL A 25 -0.82 7.42 15.58
C VAL A 25 0.64 7.91 15.56
N HIS A 26 1.01 8.76 16.52
CA HIS A 26 2.38 9.25 16.66
C HIS A 26 3.35 8.12 17.01
N LEU A 27 3.01 7.28 17.98
CA LEU A 27 3.81 6.12 18.38
C LEU A 27 4.00 5.15 17.23
N ALA A 28 2.92 4.78 16.53
CA ALA A 28 3.02 3.92 15.36
C ALA A 28 3.95 4.49 14.28
N PHE A 29 3.91 5.81 14.03
CA PHE A 29 4.84 6.43 13.09
C PHE A 29 6.28 6.44 13.60
N ALA A 30 6.51 6.71 14.88
CA ALA A 30 7.84 6.67 15.48
C ALA A 30 8.47 5.27 15.36
N GLU A 31 7.69 4.22 15.59
CA GLU A 31 8.10 2.83 15.40
C GLU A 31 8.47 2.50 13.94
N GLU A 32 7.74 3.05 12.96
CA GLU A 32 8.10 2.90 11.54
C GLU A 32 9.48 3.54 11.25
N ILE A 33 9.75 4.72 11.80
CA ILE A 33 11.05 5.39 11.63
C ILE A 33 12.17 4.60 12.31
N GLU A 34 11.96 4.14 13.55
CA GLU A 34 12.93 3.31 14.27
C GLU A 34 13.24 2.00 13.52
N ARG A 35 12.23 1.37 12.89
CA ARG A 35 12.46 0.19 12.03
C ARG A 35 13.34 0.51 10.83
N ILE A 36 13.13 1.63 10.15
CA ILE A 36 13.97 2.02 9.00
C ILE A 36 15.42 2.23 9.48
N GLU A 37 15.61 2.95 10.60
CA GLU A 37 16.93 3.24 11.14
C GLU A 37 17.67 1.97 11.56
N SER A 38 16.99 1.06 12.27
CA SER A 38 17.55 -0.24 12.68
C SER A 38 17.88 -1.16 11.51
N ASN A 39 17.17 -1.02 10.38
CA ASN A 39 17.42 -1.75 9.13
C ASN A 39 18.38 -1.00 8.18
N ALA A 40 19.15 -0.03 8.68
CA ALA A 40 20.12 0.74 7.89
C ALA A 40 19.51 1.41 6.64
N GLY A 41 18.27 1.89 6.77
CA GLY A 41 17.53 2.55 5.69
C GLY A 41 16.72 1.61 4.81
N LYS A 42 16.79 0.30 5.01
CA LYS A 42 16.03 -0.68 4.23
C LYS A 42 14.61 -0.82 4.75
N ILE A 43 13.65 -0.97 3.84
CA ILE A 43 12.28 -1.32 4.19
C ILE A 43 12.16 -2.83 4.18
N ILE A 44 12.09 -3.41 5.37
CA ILE A 44 11.73 -4.83 5.56
C ILE A 44 10.33 -4.84 6.15
N ILE A 45 9.38 -5.49 5.46
CA ILE A 45 8.01 -5.62 5.95
C ILE A 45 7.89 -6.94 6.71
N PRO A 46 7.63 -6.91 8.03
CA PRO A 46 7.57 -8.12 8.85
C PRO A 46 6.51 -9.12 8.40
N GLN A 47 5.33 -8.64 7.99
CA GLN A 47 4.24 -9.51 7.55
C GLN A 47 3.65 -9.06 6.21
N ILE A 48 3.71 -9.94 5.20
CA ILE A 48 3.04 -9.73 3.92
C ILE A 48 2.01 -10.83 3.68
N ILE A 49 0.77 -10.45 3.42
CA ILE A 49 -0.32 -11.40 3.14
C ILE A 49 -0.93 -11.07 1.77
N ILE A 50 -1.07 -12.10 0.94
CA ILE A 50 -1.87 -12.10 -0.29
C ILE A 50 -3.05 -13.02 -0.04
N ASN A 51 -4.26 -12.46 -0.10
CA ASN A 51 -5.50 -13.18 0.13
C ASN A 51 -6.45 -12.96 -1.04
N GLY A 52 -6.28 -13.76 -2.08
CA GLY A 52 -7.04 -13.72 -3.32
C GLY A 52 -8.42 -14.37 -3.23
N ASP A 53 -9.03 -14.57 -4.39
CA ASP A 53 -10.25 -15.36 -4.56
C ASP A 53 -9.96 -16.86 -4.40
N THR A 54 -8.87 -17.33 -5.02
CA THR A 54 -8.45 -18.73 -4.98
C THR A 54 -7.11 -18.93 -4.26
N ILE A 55 -6.31 -17.87 -4.09
CA ILE A 55 -4.97 -17.96 -3.49
C ILE A 55 -4.90 -17.42 -2.06
N TYR A 56 -4.04 -18.05 -1.24
CA TYR A 56 -3.57 -17.50 0.02
C TYR A 56 -2.07 -17.70 0.16
N LYS A 57 -1.32 -16.62 0.34
CA LYS A 57 0.13 -16.63 0.56
C LYS A 57 0.49 -15.70 1.71
N ALA A 58 1.43 -16.12 2.54
CA ALA A 58 1.99 -15.32 3.60
C ALA A 58 3.51 -15.36 3.53
N PHE A 59 4.15 -14.21 3.69
CA PHE A 59 5.59 -14.03 3.69
C PHE A 59 6.00 -13.22 4.91
N GLU A 60 7.22 -13.46 5.38
CA GLU A 60 7.78 -12.83 6.56
C GLU A 60 9.12 -12.18 6.20
N ASP A 61 9.38 -11.02 6.82
CA ASP A 61 10.65 -10.29 6.76
C ASP A 61 11.20 -10.09 5.32
N ILE A 62 10.33 -9.61 4.43
CA ILE A 62 10.71 -9.36 3.04
C ILE A 62 11.25 -7.94 2.88
N GLU A 63 12.47 -7.83 2.36
CA GLU A 63 13.05 -6.56 1.90
C GLU A 63 12.33 -6.08 0.64
N ILE A 64 11.85 -4.85 0.68
CA ILE A 64 11.18 -4.18 -0.44
C ILE A 64 12.16 -3.21 -1.09
N THR A 65 12.26 -3.27 -2.41
CA THR A 65 13.13 -2.39 -3.20
C THR A 65 12.29 -1.43 -4.02
N ALA A 66 12.78 -0.22 -4.27
CA ALA A 66 12.08 0.74 -5.12
C ALA A 66 12.19 0.35 -6.60
N HIS A 67 11.05 0.27 -7.30
CA HIS A 67 11.03 0.07 -8.75
C HIS A 67 10.89 1.37 -9.54
N ASN A 68 10.65 2.50 -8.86
CA ASN A 68 10.50 3.83 -9.47
C ASN A 68 9.42 3.86 -10.57
N LEU A 69 8.33 3.10 -10.39
CA LEU A 69 7.25 2.99 -11.37
C LEU A 69 6.62 4.35 -11.73
N ARG A 70 6.66 5.28 -10.79
CA ARG A 70 6.01 6.60 -10.82
C ARG A 70 6.98 7.73 -10.47
N ASP A 71 8.09 7.78 -11.20
CA ASP A 71 9.11 8.84 -11.08
C ASP A 71 8.60 10.23 -11.51
N ASP A 72 7.41 10.31 -12.10
CA ASP A 72 6.67 11.53 -12.42
C ASP A 72 6.00 12.18 -11.20
N ILE A 73 5.69 11.41 -10.15
CA ILE A 73 5.04 11.90 -8.92
C ILE A 73 5.86 11.68 -7.65
N SER A 74 6.84 10.78 -7.66
CA SER A 74 7.72 10.50 -6.52
C SER A 74 9.19 10.65 -6.92
N GLN A 75 10.05 10.99 -5.95
CA GLN A 75 11.49 11.01 -6.20
C GLN A 75 12.02 9.58 -6.43
N VAL A 76 13.10 9.47 -7.20
CA VAL A 76 13.81 8.18 -7.39
C VAL A 76 14.26 7.64 -6.03
N GLY A 77 14.00 6.35 -5.81
CA GLY A 77 14.31 5.62 -4.59
C GLY A 77 13.14 5.58 -3.58
N VAL A 78 12.05 6.30 -3.82
CA VAL A 78 10.85 6.22 -2.98
C VAL A 78 10.17 4.88 -3.19
N ILE A 79 9.95 4.14 -2.10
CA ILE A 79 9.20 2.89 -2.08
C ILE A 79 7.72 3.18 -1.84
N THR A 80 6.89 2.56 -2.65
CA THR A 80 5.43 2.64 -2.64
C THR A 80 4.81 1.28 -2.37
N ALA A 81 3.50 1.26 -2.12
CA ALA A 81 2.76 0.04 -1.84
C ALA A 81 2.72 -0.95 -3.03
N ILE A 82 2.94 -0.50 -4.27
CA ILE A 82 3.01 -1.39 -5.43
C ILE A 82 4.36 -2.11 -5.52
N ASP A 83 5.43 -1.48 -5.03
CA ASP A 83 6.77 -2.06 -5.00
C ASP A 83 6.82 -3.32 -4.14
N VAL A 84 5.88 -3.51 -3.21
CA VAL A 84 5.73 -4.76 -2.46
C VAL A 84 5.41 -5.93 -3.41
N ILE A 85 4.44 -5.75 -4.31
CA ILE A 85 4.05 -6.78 -5.28
C ILE A 85 5.19 -7.02 -6.28
N MET A 86 5.82 -5.95 -6.76
CA MET A 86 6.93 -6.05 -7.71
C MET A 86 8.15 -6.74 -7.08
N SER A 87 8.49 -6.44 -5.82
CA SER A 87 9.58 -7.09 -5.09
C SER A 87 9.32 -8.60 -4.89
N LEU A 88 8.09 -8.99 -4.56
CA LEU A 88 7.73 -10.42 -4.51
C LEU A 88 7.84 -11.10 -5.88
N GLY A 89 7.52 -10.39 -6.96
CA GLY A 89 7.69 -10.87 -8.32
C GLY A 89 9.16 -11.05 -8.72
N ASP A 90 10.03 -10.09 -8.37
CA ASP A 90 11.48 -10.17 -8.60
C ASP A 90 12.11 -11.38 -7.86
N LEU A 91 11.58 -11.71 -6.68
CA LEU A 91 11.98 -12.89 -5.91
C LEU A 91 11.40 -14.20 -6.46
N GLY A 92 10.55 -14.14 -7.49
CA GLY A 92 9.89 -15.31 -8.08
C GLY A 92 8.83 -15.95 -7.17
N LEU A 93 8.33 -15.24 -6.16
CA LEU A 93 7.35 -15.75 -5.19
C LEU A 93 5.91 -15.71 -5.72
N ILE A 94 5.65 -14.81 -6.67
CA ILE A 94 4.37 -14.63 -7.37
C ILE A 94 4.62 -14.24 -8.83
N THR A 95 3.62 -14.42 -9.68
CA THR A 95 3.47 -13.64 -10.91
C THR A 95 2.46 -12.52 -10.68
N TYR A 96 2.57 -11.41 -11.41
CA TYR A 96 1.63 -10.29 -11.27
C TYR A 96 1.39 -9.58 -12.59
N GLU A 97 0.23 -8.95 -12.69
CA GLU A 97 -0.16 -8.09 -13.80
C GLU A 97 -0.50 -6.69 -13.29
N LEU A 98 0.10 -5.68 -13.91
CA LEU A 98 -0.23 -4.28 -13.65
C LEU A 98 -0.97 -3.67 -14.83
N LYS A 99 -1.96 -2.84 -14.54
CA LYS A 99 -2.75 -2.15 -15.56
C LYS A 99 -2.92 -0.68 -15.23
N TRP A 100 -2.73 0.16 -16.25
CA TRP A 100 -2.97 1.59 -16.14
C TRP A 100 -4.46 1.91 -16.25
N TYR A 101 -4.96 2.73 -15.33
CA TYR A 101 -6.31 3.24 -15.36
C TYR A 101 -6.31 4.78 -15.36
N ASP A 102 -6.85 5.37 -16.43
CA ASP A 102 -7.09 6.82 -16.47
C ASP A 102 -8.25 7.24 -15.54
N SER A 103 -9.25 6.36 -15.40
CA SER A 103 -10.43 6.53 -14.56
C SER A 103 -10.90 5.20 -13.99
N ILE A 104 -11.62 5.23 -12.86
CA ILE A 104 -12.25 4.06 -12.23
C ILE A 104 -13.62 4.46 -11.68
N GLY A 105 -14.66 3.70 -12.03
CA GLY A 105 -16.04 3.99 -11.62
C GLY A 105 -16.46 5.40 -12.04
N THR A 106 -16.82 6.24 -11.08
CA THR A 106 -17.18 7.65 -11.30
C THR A 106 -15.99 8.62 -11.16
N ALA A 107 -14.80 8.13 -10.80
CA ALA A 107 -13.61 8.95 -10.64
C ALA A 107 -12.89 9.15 -11.98
N ASN A 108 -13.02 10.34 -12.55
CA ASN A 108 -12.51 10.68 -13.89
C ASN A 108 -10.98 10.85 -13.98
N TYR A 109 -10.27 11.01 -12.86
CA TYR A 109 -8.84 11.29 -12.84
C TYR A 109 -8.13 10.45 -11.78
N VAL A 110 -7.99 9.16 -12.08
CA VAL A 110 -7.16 8.23 -11.30
C VAL A 110 -5.72 8.42 -11.79
N ARG A 111 -5.41 7.91 -13.00
CA ARG A 111 -4.08 7.95 -13.64
C ARG A 111 -3.02 7.26 -12.79
N ASN A 112 -3.27 5.97 -12.57
CA ASN A 112 -2.44 5.13 -11.72
C ASN A 112 -2.36 3.70 -12.28
N TYR A 113 -1.28 3.01 -11.95
CA TYR A 113 -1.18 1.58 -12.08
C TYR A 113 -1.91 0.88 -10.93
N TRP A 114 -2.64 -0.17 -11.29
CA TRP A 114 -3.33 -1.07 -10.37
C TRP A 114 -2.82 -2.48 -10.57
N VAL A 115 -2.83 -3.25 -9.49
CA VAL A 115 -2.62 -4.70 -9.56
C VAL A 115 -3.88 -5.31 -10.14
N GLU A 116 -3.81 -5.74 -11.39
CA GLU A 116 -4.90 -6.41 -12.09
C GLU A 116 -4.91 -7.90 -11.75
N GLY A 117 -3.74 -8.52 -11.62
CA GLY A 117 -3.64 -9.96 -11.37
C GLY A 117 -2.48 -10.32 -10.44
N ILE A 118 -2.68 -11.37 -9.65
CA ILE A 118 -1.64 -12.06 -8.90
C ILE A 118 -1.84 -13.56 -9.09
N ASP A 119 -0.81 -14.26 -9.56
CA ASP A 119 -0.88 -15.67 -9.94
C ASP A 119 -2.11 -15.97 -10.84
N GLU A 120 -2.97 -16.91 -10.47
CA GLU A 120 -4.19 -17.26 -11.20
C GLU A 120 -5.38 -16.30 -11.02
N ASP A 121 -5.31 -15.38 -10.04
CA ASP A 121 -6.42 -14.50 -9.66
C ASP A 121 -6.31 -13.15 -10.37
N ILE A 122 -7.14 -12.97 -11.41
CA ILE A 122 -7.18 -11.79 -12.29
C ILE A 122 -8.50 -11.04 -12.10
N ALA A 123 -8.41 -9.73 -11.83
CA ALA A 123 -9.54 -8.83 -11.62
C ALA A 123 -10.58 -8.92 -12.76
N ALA A 124 -11.85 -8.97 -12.38
CA ALA A 124 -12.95 -9.10 -13.32
C ALA A 124 -14.24 -8.46 -12.77
N GLY A 125 -14.94 -7.70 -13.62
CA GLY A 125 -16.19 -7.04 -13.24
C GLY A 125 -15.98 -6.01 -12.13
N THR A 126 -16.68 -6.19 -11.00
CA THR A 126 -16.53 -5.36 -9.79
C THR A 126 -15.60 -5.99 -8.74
N CYS A 127 -14.95 -7.10 -9.09
CA CYS A 127 -14.03 -7.81 -8.23
C CYS A 127 -12.58 -7.51 -8.59
N GLY A 128 -11.74 -7.30 -7.58
CA GLY A 128 -10.32 -7.07 -7.79
C GLY A 128 -9.53 -6.89 -6.50
N TRP A 129 -8.27 -6.51 -6.69
CA TRP A 129 -7.31 -6.36 -5.61
C TRP A 129 -7.41 -4.99 -4.93
N VAL A 130 -7.48 -5.03 -3.60
CA VAL A 130 -7.28 -3.87 -2.74
C VAL A 130 -6.25 -4.19 -1.68
N TYR A 131 -5.79 -3.19 -0.94
CA TYR A 131 -4.71 -3.40 0.02
C TYR A 131 -4.87 -2.56 1.29
N LYS A 132 -4.04 -2.90 2.28
CA LYS A 132 -3.84 -2.18 3.54
C LYS A 132 -2.38 -2.33 3.92
N SER A 133 -1.81 -1.29 4.51
CA SER A 133 -0.48 -1.33 5.11
C SER A 133 -0.39 -0.33 6.26
N GLY A 134 0.47 -0.59 7.23
CA GLY A 134 0.70 0.28 8.38
C GLY A 134 0.99 -0.52 9.65
N SER A 135 0.69 0.07 10.81
CA SER A 135 0.80 -0.63 12.10
C SER A 135 -0.38 -1.56 12.35
N LEU A 136 -0.11 -2.71 12.99
CA LEU A 136 -1.12 -3.69 13.40
C LEU A 136 -2.17 -3.10 14.36
N ASN A 137 -1.84 -2.03 15.09
CA ASN A 137 -2.77 -1.30 15.96
C ASN A 137 -3.95 -0.67 15.19
N PHE A 138 -3.79 -0.45 13.89
CA PHE A 138 -4.80 0.15 13.01
C PHE A 138 -5.31 -0.84 11.94
N LEU A 139 -5.31 -2.14 12.25
CA LEU A 139 -5.78 -3.18 11.33
C LEU A 139 -7.25 -2.95 10.93
N GLY A 140 -7.56 -3.12 9.64
CA GLY A 140 -8.93 -3.19 9.15
C GLY A 140 -9.38 -1.96 8.38
N PHE A 141 -10.70 -1.85 8.14
CA PHE A 141 -11.29 -0.80 7.30
C PHE A 141 -11.36 0.58 7.98
N GLN A 142 -11.42 0.61 9.30
CA GLN A 142 -11.48 1.86 10.07
C GLN A 142 -10.10 2.46 10.35
N GLY A 143 -9.01 1.75 10.00
CA GLY A 143 -7.64 2.22 10.16
C GLY A 143 -6.91 2.27 8.81
N ASN A 144 -5.96 1.37 8.61
CA ASN A 144 -4.99 1.38 7.51
C ASN A 144 -5.53 1.12 6.08
N HIS A 145 -6.84 0.89 5.94
CA HIS A 145 -7.47 0.81 4.62
C HIS A 145 -7.80 2.20 4.11
N ILE A 146 -6.93 2.71 3.24
CA ILE A 146 -7.13 4.00 2.59
C ILE A 146 -7.41 3.79 1.11
N HIS A 147 -8.27 4.64 0.54
CA HIS A 147 -8.59 4.63 -0.88
C HIS A 147 -7.54 5.41 -1.69
N LEU A 148 -6.28 4.96 -1.64
CA LEU A 148 -5.17 5.50 -2.42
C LEU A 148 -4.58 4.40 -3.30
N PRO A 149 -4.32 4.63 -4.61
CA PRO A 149 -3.68 3.63 -5.46
C PRO A 149 -2.30 3.18 -4.94
N GLN A 150 -1.97 1.91 -5.14
CA GLN A 150 -0.75 1.30 -4.60
C GLN A 150 0.53 1.99 -5.11
N ASP A 151 0.54 2.44 -6.36
CA ASP A 151 1.67 3.12 -7.00
C ASP A 151 1.91 4.55 -6.50
N SER A 152 1.03 5.07 -5.64
CA SER A 152 1.10 6.43 -5.09
C SER A 152 1.24 6.46 -3.57
N ARG A 153 0.98 5.35 -2.89
CA ARG A 153 1.12 5.28 -1.44
C ARG A 153 2.56 5.00 -1.08
N VAL A 154 3.28 6.02 -0.64
CA VAL A 154 4.62 5.88 -0.07
C VAL A 154 4.58 5.01 1.20
N LEU A 155 5.55 4.09 1.33
CA LEU A 155 5.76 3.29 2.53
C LEU A 155 6.95 3.83 3.32
N ASN A 156 6.81 3.89 4.65
CA ASN A 156 7.94 4.14 5.56
C ASN A 156 8.58 2.82 5.97
N SER A 157 8.00 2.12 6.94
CA SER A 157 8.34 0.73 7.28
C SER A 157 7.17 0.13 8.05
N PRO A 158 6.08 -0.19 7.34
CA PRO A 158 4.87 -0.71 7.98
C PRO A 158 5.15 -2.07 8.61
N GLU A 159 4.42 -2.40 9.68
CA GLU A 159 4.50 -3.73 10.30
C GLU A 159 3.88 -4.81 9.42
N TYR A 160 2.91 -4.43 8.59
CA TYR A 160 2.31 -5.35 7.64
C TYR A 160 1.93 -4.70 6.31
N TYR A 161 1.83 -5.56 5.31
CA TYR A 161 1.16 -5.31 4.05
C TYR A 161 0.18 -6.44 3.77
N LYS A 162 -1.06 -6.10 3.46
CA LYS A 162 -2.06 -7.08 3.02
C LYS A 162 -2.69 -6.63 1.73
N THR A 163 -2.51 -7.39 0.66
CA THR A 163 -3.36 -7.29 -0.53
C THR A 163 -4.42 -8.38 -0.47
N PHE A 164 -5.66 -8.03 -0.80
CA PHE A 164 -6.78 -8.95 -0.67
C PHE A 164 -7.87 -8.66 -1.69
N TRP A 165 -8.60 -9.72 -2.03
CA TRP A 165 -9.68 -9.68 -3.00
C TRP A 165 -10.98 -9.15 -2.38
N ILE A 166 -11.65 -8.26 -3.09
CA ILE A 166 -13.01 -7.82 -2.78
C ILE A 166 -13.86 -7.78 -4.05
N CYS A 167 -15.17 -7.95 -3.88
CA CYS A 167 -16.18 -7.65 -4.89
C CYS A 167 -17.09 -6.54 -4.37
N LEU A 168 -17.28 -5.48 -5.16
CA LEU A 168 -18.18 -4.36 -4.85
C LEU A 168 -19.59 -4.57 -5.38
#